data_AF-A0A8K0PQY4-F1
#
_entry.id   AF-A0A8K0PQY4-F1
#
_cell.length_a   1.000
_cell.length_b   1.000
_cell.length_c   1.000
_cell.angle_alpha   90.00
_cell.angle_beta   90.00
_cell.angle_gamma   90.00
#
_symmetry.space_group_name_H-M   'P 1'
#
loop_
_entity.id
_entity.type
_entity.pdbx_description
1 polymer ?
#
loop_
_entity_poly.entity_id
_entity_poly.type
_entity_poly.pdbx_seq_one_letter_code
_entity_poly.pdbx_strand_id
1 'polypeptide(L)'
;MIARSRSKFACRPLPAMPSITQLPCEVVGLVLKSLDHPRYLCSALLTCRHFYSSFKESHGVRTSILRHQVTPALLPYAVAVAEAAQLPRPLSSASISSLLDELYKTPARLAARMSTLPASTVQSMSLTHDTIHTLAMDFATKAHALIPPFPTCTPVLSPSEYFRFCRAFYRVELFYIMSREYEFEALTQSLFFSRHHPWENEQLASVYEYLEARFAEASLDVLMHDVDFGEGGVDYLTTGAENGWRQAWLSHGVLFIYDLTKADSYEARHEILVDAYYSPHESEACLPEALQEVITPDVSEDTIVAQYSETHLQMIPQLYGHQIGNDKVDMDPGPYRAWREENKDQWLEDSCMHESAAWLRERAYVFWDDDRLRNLPRGFGDSPGERSLGYTEEEFEEMLDSFDERSQISLKGGSGYWSKGDTSRIEWTEWSSLEEEETPSPEG
;
A
#
# COMPACT_ATOMS: atom_id res chain seq x y z
N MET A 1 -63.17 65.21 17.00
CA MET A 1 -62.28 65.48 15.84
C MET A 1 -60.83 65.43 16.32
N ILE A 2 -60.20 64.26 16.29
CA ILE A 2 -58.76 64.08 16.61
C ILE A 2 -58.21 63.12 15.57
N ALA A 3 -57.47 63.65 14.59
CA ALA A 3 -56.73 62.88 13.61
C ALA A 3 -55.39 62.44 14.23
N ARG A 4 -55.17 61.13 14.35
CA ARG A 4 -53.85 60.57 14.66
C ARG A 4 -53.29 59.87 13.42
N SER A 5 -52.34 60.57 12.80
CA SER A 5 -51.45 60.09 11.76
C SER A 5 -50.68 58.85 12.23
N ARG A 6 -50.85 57.72 11.54
CA ARG A 6 -49.99 56.53 11.70
C ARG A 6 -48.80 56.69 10.75
N SER A 7 -47.67 57.12 11.31
CA SER A 7 -46.36 57.04 10.66
C SER A 7 -45.99 55.56 10.45
N LYS A 8 -45.91 55.14 9.18
CA LYS A 8 -45.33 53.85 8.79
C LYS A 8 -43.81 54.00 8.84
N PHE A 9 -43.19 53.54 9.92
CA PHE A 9 -41.76 53.24 9.91
C PHE A 9 -41.54 52.03 9.01
N ALA A 10 -41.08 52.27 7.78
CA ALA A 10 -40.57 51.23 6.92
C ALA A 10 -39.24 50.73 7.49
N CYS A 11 -39.20 49.49 7.97
CA CYS A 11 -37.94 48.78 8.18
C CYS A 11 -37.15 48.80 6.87
N ARG A 12 -36.01 49.48 6.83
CA ARG A 12 -35.04 49.29 5.73
C ARG A 12 -34.59 47.83 5.77
N PRO A 13 -34.75 47.05 4.69
CA PRO A 13 -34.14 45.72 4.62
C PRO A 13 -32.63 45.89 4.75
N LEU A 14 -32.00 45.03 5.57
CA LEU A 14 -30.55 44.92 5.62
C LEU A 14 -30.02 44.67 4.20
N PRO A 15 -28.90 45.27 3.79
CA PRO A 15 -28.31 45.02 2.48
C PRO A 15 -28.08 43.51 2.34
N ALA A 16 -28.61 42.93 1.27
CA ALA A 16 -28.42 41.51 0.97
C ALA A 16 -26.92 41.22 0.96
N MET A 17 -26.47 40.29 1.80
CA MET A 17 -25.06 39.90 1.80
C MET A 17 -24.71 39.38 0.41
N PRO A 18 -23.56 39.81 -0.16
CA PRO A 18 -23.17 39.38 -1.48
C PRO A 18 -23.03 37.85 -1.50
N SER A 19 -23.72 37.22 -2.44
CA SER A 19 -23.66 35.76 -2.63
C SER A 19 -22.35 35.39 -3.31
N ILE A 20 -21.78 34.23 -3.00
CA ILE A 20 -20.61 33.68 -3.69
C ILE A 20 -20.82 33.58 -5.22
N THR A 21 -22.07 33.43 -5.66
CA THR A 21 -22.46 33.41 -7.09
C THR A 21 -22.40 34.78 -7.77
N GLN A 22 -22.10 35.85 -7.03
CA GLN A 22 -21.88 37.20 -7.55
C GLN A 22 -20.38 37.51 -7.73
N LEU A 23 -19.49 36.61 -7.29
CA LEU A 23 -18.05 36.76 -7.50
C LEU A 23 -17.69 36.44 -8.95
N PRO A 24 -16.65 37.10 -9.51
CA PRO A 24 -16.11 36.75 -10.82
C PRO A 24 -15.67 35.28 -10.89
N CYS A 25 -15.71 34.69 -12.09
CA CYS A 25 -15.35 33.28 -12.32
C CYS A 25 -13.91 32.97 -11.87
N GLU A 26 -13.01 33.94 -11.97
CA GLU A 26 -11.61 33.83 -11.54
C GLU A 26 -11.52 33.63 -10.03
N VAL A 27 -12.33 34.35 -9.25
CA VAL A 27 -12.35 34.26 -7.79
C VAL A 27 -12.95 32.93 -7.35
N VAL A 28 -14.05 32.50 -7.98
CA VAL A 28 -14.65 31.18 -7.71
C VAL A 28 -13.69 30.06 -8.11
N GLY A 29 -12.96 30.21 -9.22
CA GLY A 29 -11.90 29.30 -9.64
C GLY A 29 -10.77 29.19 -8.61
N LEU A 30 -10.37 30.30 -7.97
CA LEU A 30 -9.41 30.28 -6.86
C LEU A 30 -9.96 29.56 -5.63
N VAL A 31 -11.22 29.79 -5.28
CA VAL A 31 -11.89 29.05 -4.18
C VAL A 31 -11.90 27.55 -4.45
N LEU A 32 -12.22 27.15 -5.69
CA LEU A 32 -12.20 25.74 -6.11
C LEU A 32 -10.79 25.14 -6.06
N LYS A 33 -9.74 25.92 -6.36
CA LYS A 33 -8.34 25.48 -6.25
C LYS A 33 -7.91 25.24 -4.81
N SER A 34 -8.51 25.95 -3.86
CA SER A 34 -8.24 25.82 -2.42
C SER A 34 -9.01 24.70 -1.73
N LEU A 35 -9.72 23.84 -2.47
CA LEU A 35 -10.32 22.64 -1.88
C LEU A 35 -9.21 21.67 -1.47
N ASP A 36 -9.36 21.06 -0.29
CA ASP A 36 -8.37 20.14 0.27
C ASP A 36 -8.41 18.75 -0.40
N HIS A 37 -9.52 18.38 -1.03
CA HIS A 37 -9.72 17.01 -1.55
C HIS A 37 -10.59 17.00 -2.81
N PRO A 38 -10.27 16.19 -3.84
CA PRO A 38 -11.05 16.12 -5.07
C PRO A 38 -12.51 15.67 -4.89
N ARG A 39 -12.85 14.93 -3.82
CA ARG A 39 -14.23 14.51 -3.55
C ARG A 39 -15.21 15.68 -3.40
N TYR A 40 -14.74 16.79 -2.84
CA TYR A 40 -15.56 18.00 -2.65
C TYR A 40 -15.78 18.75 -3.95
N LEU A 41 -14.94 18.53 -4.97
CA LEU A 41 -15.06 19.19 -6.24
C LEU A 41 -16.37 18.81 -6.91
N CYS A 42 -16.72 17.53 -7.01
CA CYS A 42 -17.98 17.10 -7.64
C CYS A 42 -19.19 17.74 -6.96
N SER A 43 -19.26 17.69 -5.62
CA SER A 43 -20.34 18.35 -4.86
C SER A 43 -20.39 19.85 -5.14
N ALA A 44 -19.24 20.54 -5.16
CA ALA A 44 -19.17 21.97 -5.47
C ALA A 44 -19.64 22.27 -6.90
N LEU A 45 -19.25 21.48 -7.89
CA LEU A 45 -19.67 21.66 -9.29
C LEU A 45 -21.17 21.43 -9.48
N LEU A 46 -21.77 20.54 -8.69
CA LEU A 46 -23.20 20.23 -8.74
C LEU A 46 -24.07 21.27 -8.01
N THR A 47 -23.50 22.17 -7.20
CA THR A 47 -24.30 23.17 -6.48
C THR A 47 -24.99 24.17 -7.40
N CYS A 48 -24.28 24.74 -8.39
CA CYS A 48 -24.91 25.60 -9.38
C CYS A 48 -24.07 25.79 -10.66
N ARG A 49 -24.73 26.30 -11.71
CA ARG A 49 -24.12 26.61 -13.01
C ARG A 49 -22.90 27.53 -12.91
N HIS A 50 -22.86 28.45 -11.94
CA HIS A 50 -21.76 29.41 -11.79
C HIS A 50 -20.46 28.70 -11.44
N PHE A 51 -20.49 27.81 -10.44
CA PHE A 51 -19.34 26.98 -10.05
C PHE A 51 -18.86 26.10 -11.21
N TYR A 52 -19.79 25.49 -11.94
CA TYR A 52 -19.46 24.67 -13.11
C TYR A 52 -18.79 25.48 -14.23
N SER A 53 -19.33 26.67 -14.55
CA SER A 53 -18.71 27.57 -15.53
C SER A 53 -17.33 28.06 -15.08
N SER A 54 -17.21 28.49 -13.82
CA SER A 54 -15.93 28.92 -13.24
C SER A 54 -14.88 27.80 -13.26
N PHE A 55 -15.28 26.55 -13.04
CA PHE A 55 -14.39 25.39 -13.17
C PHE A 55 -13.94 25.16 -14.61
N LYS A 56 -14.86 25.27 -15.59
CA LYS A 56 -14.51 25.16 -17.02
C LYS A 56 -13.55 26.24 -17.47
N GLU A 57 -13.70 27.46 -16.95
CA GLU A 57 -12.86 28.61 -17.27
C GLU A 57 -11.52 28.60 -16.50
N SER A 58 -11.46 27.93 -15.35
CA SER A 58 -10.25 27.87 -14.51
C SER A 58 -9.40 26.63 -14.80
N HIS A 59 -8.25 26.82 -15.43
CA HIS A 59 -7.30 25.75 -15.67
C HIS A 59 -6.58 25.30 -14.39
N GLY A 60 -6.31 23.98 -14.30
CA GLY A 60 -5.48 23.41 -13.25
C GLY A 60 -6.13 23.29 -11.87
N VAL A 61 -7.48 23.36 -11.78
CA VAL A 61 -8.20 23.16 -10.50
C VAL A 61 -7.84 21.82 -9.86
N ARG A 62 -8.01 20.71 -10.60
CA ARG A 62 -7.70 19.35 -10.10
C ARG A 62 -6.25 19.21 -9.66
N THR A 63 -5.32 19.71 -10.48
CA THR A 63 -3.88 19.71 -10.19
C THR A 63 -3.53 20.53 -8.94
N SER A 64 -4.27 21.61 -8.67
CA SER A 64 -4.07 22.42 -7.46
C SER A 64 -4.59 21.68 -6.23
N ILE A 65 -5.77 21.07 -6.32
CA ILE A 65 -6.33 20.25 -5.25
C ILE A 65 -5.38 19.09 -4.90
N LEU A 66 -4.87 18.37 -5.91
CA LEU A 66 -3.93 17.27 -5.67
C LEU A 66 -2.62 17.74 -4.99
N ARG A 67 -2.16 18.97 -5.27
CA ARG A 67 -0.99 19.56 -4.57
C ARG A 67 -1.26 19.94 -3.12
N HIS A 68 -2.52 20.16 -2.74
CA HIS A 68 -2.87 20.35 -1.33
C HIS A 68 -2.98 19.01 -0.61
N GLN A 69 -3.44 17.98 -1.31
CA GLN A 69 -3.57 16.62 -0.79
C GLN A 69 -2.21 15.93 -0.62
N VAL A 70 -1.37 15.92 -1.68
CA VAL A 70 -0.06 15.29 -1.70
C VAL A 70 1.01 16.34 -1.37
N THR A 71 1.80 16.09 -0.32
CA THR A 71 2.89 17.01 0.05
C THR A 71 3.89 17.16 -1.09
N PRO A 72 4.53 18.33 -1.26
CA PRO A 72 5.50 18.55 -2.34
C PRO A 72 6.63 17.50 -2.39
N ALA A 73 7.01 16.97 -1.23
CA ALA A 73 8.02 15.92 -1.11
C ALA A 73 7.55 14.55 -1.63
N LEU A 74 6.27 14.21 -1.47
CA LEU A 74 5.70 12.94 -1.92
C LEU A 74 5.25 12.98 -3.40
N LEU A 75 5.11 14.17 -3.97
CA LEU A 75 4.60 14.34 -5.32
C LEU A 75 5.42 13.60 -6.41
N PRO A 76 6.77 13.59 -6.40
CA PRO A 76 7.55 12.79 -7.36
C PRO A 76 7.18 11.31 -7.32
N TYR A 77 6.96 10.75 -6.13
CA TYR A 77 6.60 9.34 -5.93
C TYR A 77 5.19 9.03 -6.45
N ALA A 78 4.23 9.92 -6.16
CA ALA A 78 2.87 9.78 -6.70
C ALA A 78 2.86 9.85 -8.24
N VAL A 79 3.66 10.72 -8.84
CA VAL A 79 3.82 10.80 -10.31
C VAL A 79 4.53 9.56 -10.84
N ALA A 80 5.56 9.05 -10.17
CA ALA A 80 6.27 7.84 -10.58
C ALA A 80 5.33 6.63 -10.69
N VAL A 81 4.50 6.40 -9.66
CA VAL A 81 3.46 5.34 -9.66
C VAL A 81 2.50 5.51 -10.83
N ALA A 82 2.02 6.74 -11.05
CA ALA A 82 1.07 7.02 -12.13
C ALA A 82 1.67 6.88 -13.54
N GLU A 83 2.94 7.27 -13.74
CA GLU A 83 3.65 7.08 -15.01
C GLU A 83 4.02 5.61 -15.23
N ALA A 84 4.46 4.89 -14.19
CA ALA A 84 4.76 3.46 -14.27
C ALA A 84 3.56 2.63 -14.71
N ALA A 85 2.37 2.96 -14.20
CA ALA A 85 1.12 2.30 -14.59
C ALA A 85 0.73 2.52 -16.07
N GLN A 86 1.29 3.55 -16.71
CA GLN A 86 1.01 3.92 -18.10
C GLN A 86 2.14 3.54 -19.07
N LEU A 87 3.24 2.96 -18.58
CA LEU A 87 4.33 2.54 -19.45
C LEU A 87 3.85 1.45 -20.42
N PRO A 88 4.32 1.48 -21.69
CA PRO A 88 4.01 0.42 -22.65
C PRO A 88 4.46 -0.95 -22.13
N ARG A 89 3.67 -1.97 -22.45
CA ARG A 89 3.86 -3.36 -22.06
C ARG A 89 4.27 -4.17 -23.30
N PRO A 90 5.31 -5.04 -23.26
CA PRO A 90 6.13 -5.36 -22.11
C PRO A 90 7.04 -4.21 -21.66
N LEU A 91 7.36 -4.16 -20.36
CA LEU A 91 8.23 -3.14 -19.81
C LEU A 91 9.68 -3.36 -20.27
N SER A 92 10.32 -2.29 -20.75
CA SER A 92 11.75 -2.34 -21.03
C SER A 92 12.57 -1.90 -19.81
N SER A 93 13.70 -2.58 -19.56
CA SER A 93 14.67 -2.18 -18.54
C SER A 93 15.12 -0.70 -18.69
N ALA A 94 15.19 -0.20 -19.94
CA ALA A 94 15.50 1.20 -20.23
C ALA A 94 14.41 2.16 -19.76
N SER A 95 13.12 1.83 -19.95
CA SER A 95 11.99 2.64 -19.46
C SER A 95 11.96 2.70 -17.94
N ILE A 96 12.17 1.56 -17.27
CA ILE A 96 12.23 1.47 -15.81
C ILE A 96 13.40 2.28 -15.28
N SER A 97 14.60 2.04 -15.82
CA SER A 97 15.81 2.76 -15.43
C SER A 97 15.67 4.27 -15.63
N SER A 98 15.04 4.70 -16.74
CA SER A 98 14.78 6.12 -17.00
C SER A 98 13.83 6.72 -15.96
N LEU A 99 12.75 6.02 -15.58
CA LEU A 99 11.81 6.51 -14.60
C LEU A 99 12.43 6.60 -13.20
N LEU A 100 13.17 5.56 -12.79
CA LEU A 100 13.91 5.55 -11.52
C LEU A 100 15.02 6.61 -11.48
N ASP A 101 15.74 6.79 -12.58
CA ASP A 101 16.72 7.87 -12.72
C ASP A 101 16.08 9.23 -12.54
N GLU A 102 14.91 9.47 -13.13
CA GLU A 102 14.22 10.74 -12.96
C GLU A 102 13.69 10.96 -11.55
N LEU A 103 13.11 9.92 -10.94
CA LEU A 103 12.62 9.96 -9.56
C LEU A 103 13.74 10.33 -8.59
N TYR A 104 14.91 9.70 -8.71
CA TYR A 104 15.99 9.86 -7.75
C TYR A 104 16.94 11.02 -8.10
N LYS A 105 17.30 11.23 -9.38
CA LYS A 105 18.25 12.28 -9.78
C LYS A 105 17.57 13.64 -9.98
N THR A 106 16.32 13.66 -10.45
CA THR A 106 15.60 14.91 -10.78
C THR A 106 14.13 14.91 -10.32
N PRO A 107 13.83 14.67 -9.03
CA PRO A 107 12.45 14.52 -8.53
C PRO A 107 11.56 15.72 -8.85
N ALA A 108 12.12 16.95 -8.81
CA ALA A 108 11.39 18.16 -9.15
C ALA A 108 10.91 18.19 -10.62
N ARG A 109 11.69 17.61 -11.54
CA ARG A 109 11.32 17.50 -12.96
C ARG A 109 10.18 16.50 -13.12
N LEU A 110 10.24 15.37 -12.43
CA LEU A 110 9.17 14.38 -12.43
C LEU A 110 7.87 14.97 -11.88
N ALA A 111 7.93 15.62 -10.71
CA ALA A 111 6.77 16.29 -10.11
C ALA A 111 6.14 17.37 -11.03
N ALA A 112 6.95 18.07 -11.85
CA ALA A 112 6.44 19.07 -12.79
C ALA A 112 5.55 18.46 -13.90
N ARG A 113 5.76 17.18 -14.25
CA ARG A 113 4.96 16.46 -15.26
C ARG A 113 3.53 16.20 -14.84
N MET A 114 3.20 16.31 -13.56
CA MET A 114 1.81 16.23 -13.10
C MET A 114 0.88 17.20 -13.87
N SER A 115 1.41 18.36 -14.30
CA SER A 115 0.61 19.32 -15.07
C SER A 115 0.22 18.84 -16.48
N THR A 116 0.90 17.82 -17.02
CA THR A 116 0.64 17.23 -18.34
C THR A 116 -0.15 15.92 -18.27
N LEU A 117 -0.42 15.40 -17.07
CA LEU A 117 -1.13 14.13 -16.91
C LEU A 117 -2.63 14.24 -17.26
N PRO A 118 -3.23 13.19 -17.84
CA PRO A 118 -4.67 13.12 -18.06
C PRO A 118 -5.47 13.30 -16.76
N ALA A 119 -6.68 13.84 -16.87
CA ALA A 119 -7.54 14.06 -15.70
C ALA A 119 -7.90 12.76 -14.96
N SER A 120 -8.08 11.65 -15.69
CA SER A 120 -8.32 10.33 -15.11
C SER A 120 -7.12 9.85 -14.29
N THR A 121 -5.90 10.06 -14.79
CA THR A 121 -4.66 9.76 -14.07
C THR A 121 -4.56 10.58 -12.78
N VAL A 122 -4.82 11.89 -12.84
CA VAL A 122 -4.81 12.77 -11.64
C VAL A 122 -5.84 12.31 -10.61
N GLN A 123 -6.99 11.81 -11.06
CA GLN A 123 -8.00 11.24 -10.16
C GLN A 123 -7.53 9.92 -9.54
N SER A 124 -6.92 9.03 -10.33
CA SER A 124 -6.32 7.79 -9.80
C SER A 124 -5.23 8.10 -8.77
N MET A 125 -4.34 9.06 -9.04
CA MET A 125 -3.33 9.53 -8.09
C MET A 125 -3.93 10.00 -6.75
N SER A 126 -5.04 10.74 -6.80
CA SER A 126 -5.77 11.17 -5.58
C SER A 126 -6.24 9.96 -4.79
N LEU A 127 -6.85 8.98 -5.47
CA LEU A 127 -7.36 7.77 -4.82
C LEU A 127 -6.23 6.96 -4.19
N THR A 128 -5.17 6.69 -4.95
CA THR A 128 -3.97 5.99 -4.46
C THR A 128 -3.36 6.73 -3.27
N HIS A 129 -3.29 8.06 -3.29
CA HIS A 129 -2.77 8.82 -2.15
C HIS A 129 -3.66 8.70 -0.91
N ASP A 130 -4.99 8.80 -1.04
CA ASP A 130 -5.90 8.66 0.10
C ASP A 130 -5.76 7.27 0.75
N THR A 131 -5.62 6.23 -0.08
CA THR A 131 -5.39 4.86 0.38
C THR A 131 -4.05 4.73 1.08
N ILE A 132 -2.95 5.20 0.46
CA ILE A 132 -1.62 5.18 1.06
C ILE A 132 -1.60 5.96 2.38
N HIS A 133 -2.19 7.15 2.41
CA HIS A 133 -2.29 7.96 3.63
C HIS A 133 -3.01 7.18 4.74
N THR A 134 -4.14 6.56 4.41
CA THR A 134 -4.93 5.80 5.39
C THR A 134 -4.16 4.60 5.94
N LEU A 135 -3.54 3.81 5.07
CA LEU A 135 -2.74 2.65 5.45
C LEU A 135 -1.48 3.04 6.24
N ALA A 136 -0.77 4.08 5.80
CA ALA A 136 0.40 4.62 6.47
C ALA A 136 0.05 5.09 7.90
N MET A 137 -1.09 5.75 8.07
CA MET A 137 -1.51 6.24 9.37
C MET A 137 -2.01 5.13 10.31
N ASP A 138 -2.69 4.11 9.77
CA ASP A 138 -3.02 2.91 10.55
C ASP A 138 -1.75 2.18 10.99
N PHE A 139 -0.80 1.95 10.08
CA PHE A 139 0.47 1.30 10.40
C PHE A 139 1.23 2.06 11.49
N ALA A 140 1.42 3.37 11.33
CA ALA A 140 2.10 4.19 12.31
C ALA A 140 1.41 4.18 13.69
N THR A 141 0.07 4.19 13.72
CA THR A 141 -0.71 4.13 14.96
C THR A 141 -0.53 2.78 15.66
N LYS A 142 -0.58 1.68 14.92
CA LYS A 142 -0.37 0.32 15.44
C LYS A 142 1.05 0.12 15.94
N ALA A 143 2.04 0.52 15.14
CA ALA A 143 3.44 0.49 15.50
C ALA A 143 3.70 1.28 16.79
N HIS A 144 3.17 2.50 16.90
CA HIS A 144 3.29 3.31 18.11
C HIS A 144 2.63 2.66 19.33
N ALA A 145 1.49 1.98 19.16
CA ALA A 145 0.81 1.28 20.26
C ALA A 145 1.62 0.10 20.83
N LEU A 146 2.54 -0.47 20.03
CA LEU A 146 3.46 -1.53 20.45
C LEU A 146 4.73 -1.01 21.13
N ILE A 147 4.99 0.31 21.07
CA ILE A 147 6.11 0.95 21.76
C ILE A 147 5.72 1.17 23.22
N PRO A 148 6.58 0.81 24.20
CA PRO A 148 6.28 1.04 25.62
C PRO A 148 5.91 2.49 25.91
N PRO A 149 4.84 2.75 26.68
CA PRO A 149 4.36 4.11 26.92
C PRO A 149 5.40 4.94 27.66
N PHE A 150 5.69 6.14 27.15
CA PHE A 150 6.61 7.08 27.79
C PHE A 150 6.14 8.54 27.68
N PRO A 151 6.39 9.42 28.69
CA PRO A 151 5.76 10.73 28.79
C PRO A 151 5.99 11.70 27.62
N THR A 152 7.03 11.47 26.82
CA THR A 152 7.43 12.34 25.70
C THR A 152 7.04 11.81 24.33
N CYS A 153 6.51 10.58 24.24
CA CYS A 153 6.14 9.99 22.94
C CYS A 153 4.73 10.44 22.57
N THR A 154 4.62 11.37 21.62
CA THR A 154 3.33 11.80 21.07
C THR A 154 2.90 10.86 19.95
N PRO A 155 1.62 10.46 19.85
CA PRO A 155 1.15 9.62 18.75
C PRO A 155 1.12 10.36 17.40
N VAL A 156 1.46 11.65 17.39
CA VAL A 156 1.47 12.50 16.20
C VAL A 156 2.82 12.35 15.51
N LEU A 157 2.78 12.05 14.21
CA LEU A 157 3.98 11.97 13.37
C LEU A 157 4.59 13.35 13.14
N SER A 158 5.91 13.41 13.15
CA SER A 158 6.62 14.55 12.57
C SER A 158 6.42 14.59 11.04
N PRO A 159 6.71 15.73 10.38
CA PRO A 159 6.70 15.79 8.93
C PRO A 159 7.63 14.78 8.25
N SER A 160 8.79 14.47 8.84
CA SER A 160 9.75 13.50 8.31
C SER A 160 9.28 12.07 8.52
N GLU A 161 8.69 11.75 9.67
CA GLU A 161 8.07 10.46 9.94
C GLU A 161 6.92 10.21 8.95
N TYR A 162 5.99 11.18 8.82
CA TYR A 162 4.89 11.11 7.85
C TYR A 162 5.39 10.87 6.42
N PHE A 163 6.43 11.60 6.01
CA PHE A 163 7.05 11.43 4.70
C PHE A 163 7.59 10.00 4.51
N ARG A 164 8.35 9.47 5.49
CA ARG A 164 8.91 8.11 5.42
C ARG A 164 7.83 7.05 5.31
N PHE A 165 6.80 7.10 6.14
CA PHE A 165 5.67 6.17 6.07
C PHE A 165 5.04 6.19 4.68
N CYS A 166 4.54 7.34 4.20
CA CYS A 166 3.90 7.41 2.90
C CYS A 166 4.84 7.04 1.73
N ARG A 167 6.12 7.45 1.78
CA ARG A 167 7.12 7.14 0.75
C ARG A 167 7.37 5.65 0.63
N ALA A 168 7.44 4.92 1.75
CA ALA A 168 7.65 3.47 1.74
C ALA A 168 6.49 2.75 1.03
N PHE A 169 5.23 3.12 1.32
CA PHE A 169 4.07 2.60 0.59
C PHE A 169 4.11 2.93 -0.90
N TYR A 170 4.49 4.15 -1.28
CA TYR A 170 4.65 4.49 -2.70
C TYR A 170 5.72 3.64 -3.39
N ARG A 171 6.83 3.34 -2.71
CA ARG A 171 7.90 2.49 -3.25
C ARG A 171 7.43 1.04 -3.40
N VAL A 172 6.69 0.50 -2.42
CA VAL A 172 6.07 -0.84 -2.53
C VAL A 172 5.10 -0.90 -3.72
N GLU A 173 4.20 0.09 -3.85
CA GLU A 173 3.28 0.17 -4.99
C GLU A 173 4.02 0.28 -6.33
N LEU A 174 5.08 1.09 -6.38
CA LEU A 174 5.91 1.26 -7.57
C LEU A 174 6.61 -0.04 -7.96
N PHE A 175 7.15 -0.79 -6.97
CA PHE A 175 7.74 -2.10 -7.18
C PHE A 175 6.73 -3.05 -7.82
N TYR A 176 5.56 -3.22 -7.22
CA TYR A 176 4.54 -4.14 -7.75
C TYR A 176 4.11 -3.77 -9.16
N ILE A 177 3.86 -2.49 -9.48
CA ILE A 177 3.49 -2.05 -10.83
C ILE A 177 4.57 -2.37 -11.86
N MET A 178 5.84 -2.20 -11.48
CA MET A 178 6.98 -2.52 -12.34
C MET A 178 7.11 -4.03 -12.53
N SER A 179 6.93 -4.82 -11.47
CA SER A 179 7.12 -6.28 -11.47
C SER A 179 5.91 -7.07 -12.00
N ARG A 180 4.94 -6.43 -12.65
CA ARG A 180 3.72 -7.09 -13.16
C ARG A 180 3.90 -8.12 -14.28
N GLU A 181 5.09 -8.27 -14.84
CA GLU A 181 5.32 -9.13 -15.99
C GLU A 181 6.28 -10.26 -15.66
N TYR A 182 5.97 -11.47 -16.12
CA TYR A 182 6.74 -12.69 -15.87
C TYR A 182 8.20 -12.63 -16.37
N GLU A 183 8.50 -11.79 -17.37
CA GLU A 183 9.86 -11.54 -17.86
C GLU A 183 10.63 -10.49 -17.03
N PHE A 184 10.17 -10.17 -15.81
CA PHE A 184 10.86 -9.24 -14.93
C PHE A 184 12.13 -9.89 -14.35
N GLU A 185 13.24 -9.76 -15.09
CA GLU A 185 14.55 -10.28 -14.72
C GLU A 185 14.99 -9.81 -13.32
N ALA A 186 15.68 -10.67 -12.56
CA ALA A 186 16.35 -10.36 -11.29
C ALA A 186 17.21 -9.07 -11.36
N LEU A 187 17.74 -8.74 -12.55
CA LEU A 187 18.45 -7.50 -12.81
C LEU A 187 17.61 -6.25 -12.57
N THR A 188 16.32 -6.26 -12.88
CA THR A 188 15.44 -5.10 -12.71
C THR A 188 15.04 -4.90 -11.25
N GLN A 189 14.87 -5.99 -10.49
CA GLN A 189 14.68 -5.94 -9.05
C GLN A 189 15.94 -5.36 -8.36
N SER A 190 17.12 -5.86 -8.73
CA SER A 190 18.41 -5.33 -8.26
C SER A 190 18.57 -3.83 -8.60
N LEU A 191 18.17 -3.41 -9.81
CA LEU A 191 18.18 -1.99 -10.21
C LEU A 191 17.26 -1.10 -9.37
N PHE A 192 16.16 -1.65 -8.85
CA PHE A 192 15.23 -0.91 -7.99
C PHE A 192 15.80 -0.74 -6.58
N PHE A 193 16.20 -1.83 -5.93
CA PHE A 193 16.67 -1.80 -4.54
C PHE A 193 18.06 -1.18 -4.36
N SER A 194 18.93 -1.26 -5.37
CA SER A 194 20.24 -0.58 -5.37
C SER A 194 20.14 0.95 -5.33
N ARG A 195 18.96 1.53 -5.53
CA ARG A 195 18.71 2.98 -5.39
C ARG A 195 18.53 3.43 -3.95
N HIS A 196 18.37 2.49 -3.03
CA HIS A 196 18.02 2.76 -1.65
C HIS A 196 19.15 2.38 -0.72
N HIS A 197 19.23 3.07 0.41
CA HIS A 197 20.08 2.60 1.50
C HIS A 197 19.47 1.36 2.17
N PRO A 198 20.27 0.54 2.87
CA PRO A 198 19.77 -0.65 3.55
C PRO A 198 18.57 -0.40 4.48
N TRP A 199 18.63 0.68 5.28
CA TRP A 199 17.53 1.06 6.17
C TRP A 199 16.27 1.54 5.43
N GLU A 200 16.39 1.99 4.19
CA GLU A 200 15.24 2.31 3.34
C GLU A 200 14.62 1.04 2.73
N ASN A 201 15.42 0.02 2.39
CA ASN A 201 14.91 -1.30 2.01
C ASN A 201 14.20 -1.98 3.20
N GLU A 202 14.73 -1.81 4.41
CA GLU A 202 14.07 -2.27 5.64
C GLU A 202 12.72 -1.54 5.89
N GLN A 203 12.57 -0.29 5.44
CA GLN A 203 11.26 0.39 5.44
C GLN A 203 10.27 -0.32 4.50
N LEU A 204 10.71 -0.77 3.33
CA LEU A 204 9.87 -1.54 2.40
C LEU A 204 9.49 -2.89 3.01
N ALA A 205 10.43 -3.60 3.64
CA ALA A 205 10.18 -4.85 4.36
C ALA A 205 9.12 -4.67 5.46
N SER A 206 9.20 -3.58 6.22
CA SER A 206 8.22 -3.29 7.28
C SER A 206 6.82 -3.01 6.72
N VAL A 207 6.72 -2.27 5.61
CA VAL A 207 5.44 -2.01 4.93
C VAL A 207 4.86 -3.30 4.36
N TYR A 208 5.72 -4.15 3.77
CA TYR A 208 5.33 -5.46 3.28
C TYR A 208 4.69 -6.30 4.39
N GLU A 209 5.36 -6.50 5.52
CA GLU A 209 4.82 -7.34 6.61
C GLU A 209 3.50 -6.76 7.16
N TYR A 210 3.40 -5.43 7.23
CA TYR A 210 2.14 -4.79 7.59
C TYR A 210 1.02 -5.09 6.58
N LEU A 211 1.29 -4.95 5.28
CA LEU A 211 0.33 -5.23 4.21
C LEU A 211 -0.06 -6.71 4.15
N GLU A 212 0.90 -7.60 4.35
CA GLU A 212 0.68 -9.04 4.44
C GLU A 212 -0.25 -9.38 5.62
N ALA A 213 0.02 -8.82 6.80
CA ALA A 213 -0.82 -9.01 7.97
C ALA A 213 -2.25 -8.47 7.76
N ARG A 214 -2.40 -7.33 7.07
CA ARG A 214 -3.72 -6.80 6.66
C ARG A 214 -4.45 -7.76 5.72
N PHE A 215 -3.74 -8.28 4.73
CA PHE A 215 -4.29 -9.22 3.77
C PHE A 215 -4.76 -10.50 4.48
N ALA A 216 -3.89 -11.13 5.26
CA ALA A 216 -4.19 -12.36 5.99
C ALA A 216 -5.41 -12.19 6.91
N GLU A 217 -5.47 -11.10 7.68
CA GLU A 217 -6.63 -10.79 8.53
C GLU A 217 -7.93 -10.66 7.73
N ALA A 218 -7.88 -10.02 6.56
CA ALA A 218 -9.08 -9.76 5.76
C ALA A 218 -9.52 -10.97 4.92
N SER A 219 -8.60 -11.84 4.49
CA SER A 219 -8.89 -12.96 3.60
C SER A 219 -9.16 -14.29 4.32
N LEU A 220 -8.74 -14.44 5.59
CA LEU A 220 -8.75 -15.71 6.31
C LEU A 220 -10.09 -16.45 6.23
N ASP A 221 -11.21 -15.78 6.54
CA ASP A 221 -12.55 -16.38 6.53
C ASP A 221 -12.95 -16.90 5.14
N VAL A 222 -12.56 -16.19 4.07
CA VAL A 222 -12.84 -16.64 2.71
C VAL A 222 -11.98 -17.85 2.35
N LEU A 223 -10.66 -17.75 2.54
CA LEU A 223 -9.74 -18.82 2.13
C LEU A 223 -9.92 -20.12 2.94
N MET A 224 -10.32 -20.00 4.21
CA MET A 224 -10.58 -21.14 5.09
C MET A 224 -11.86 -21.90 4.72
N HIS A 225 -12.82 -21.24 4.08
CA HIS A 225 -14.16 -21.79 3.88
C HIS A 225 -14.58 -21.98 2.43
N ASP A 226 -14.01 -21.23 1.51
CA ASP A 226 -14.39 -21.32 0.11
C ASP A 226 -13.96 -22.66 -0.51
N VAL A 227 -14.89 -23.33 -1.20
CA VAL A 227 -14.65 -24.64 -1.82
C VAL A 227 -13.63 -24.55 -2.94
N ASP A 228 -13.69 -23.52 -3.79
CA ASP A 228 -12.87 -23.42 -4.99
C ASP A 228 -11.42 -23.07 -4.61
N PHE A 229 -11.22 -22.17 -3.64
CA PHE A 229 -9.88 -21.93 -3.07
C PHE A 229 -9.33 -23.15 -2.31
N GLY A 230 -10.21 -23.93 -1.66
CA GLY A 230 -9.83 -25.18 -1.01
C GLY A 230 -9.38 -26.25 -2.00
N GLU A 231 -10.10 -26.42 -3.12
CA GLU A 231 -9.71 -27.30 -4.23
C GLU A 231 -8.39 -26.86 -4.85
N GLY A 232 -8.20 -25.54 -5.03
CA GLY A 232 -6.96 -24.96 -5.53
C GLY A 232 -5.76 -25.10 -4.58
N GLY A 233 -5.97 -25.60 -3.36
CA GLY A 233 -4.91 -25.73 -2.35
C GLY A 233 -4.33 -24.37 -1.96
N VAL A 234 -5.15 -23.33 -1.89
CA VAL A 234 -4.69 -21.98 -1.57
C VAL A 234 -4.28 -21.91 -0.10
N ASP A 235 -2.99 -21.79 0.13
CA ASP A 235 -2.39 -21.65 1.46
C ASP A 235 -2.76 -20.32 2.14
N TYR A 236 -3.51 -20.42 3.24
CA TYR A 236 -3.93 -19.28 4.05
C TYR A 236 -3.17 -19.11 5.36
N LEU A 237 -2.20 -19.98 5.68
CA LEU A 237 -1.43 -19.93 6.93
C LEU A 237 -0.01 -19.39 6.74
N THR A 238 0.74 -19.90 5.76
CA THR A 238 2.16 -19.55 5.60
C THR A 238 2.35 -18.08 5.23
N THR A 239 3.47 -17.49 5.64
CA THR A 239 3.81 -16.08 5.41
C THR A 239 5.10 -15.92 4.62
N GLY A 240 5.32 -14.74 4.05
CA GLY A 240 6.57 -14.40 3.36
C GLY A 240 6.71 -15.06 1.98
N ALA A 241 7.96 -15.16 1.51
CA ALA A 241 8.27 -15.58 0.14
C ALA A 241 7.70 -16.95 -0.25
N GLU A 242 7.62 -17.87 0.71
CA GLU A 242 7.15 -19.24 0.48
C GLU A 242 5.65 -19.33 0.11
N ASN A 243 4.85 -18.31 0.45
CA ASN A 243 3.44 -18.28 0.10
C ASN A 243 3.22 -17.57 -1.26
N GLY A 244 3.40 -18.31 -2.35
CA GLY A 244 3.25 -17.80 -3.71
C GLY A 244 1.88 -17.19 -4.00
N TRP A 245 0.79 -17.81 -3.53
CA TRP A 245 -0.57 -17.28 -3.69
C TRP A 245 -0.74 -15.91 -3.04
N ARG A 246 -0.22 -15.77 -1.82
CA ARG A 246 -0.26 -14.50 -1.09
C ARG A 246 0.60 -13.44 -1.77
N GLN A 247 1.78 -13.80 -2.28
CA GLN A 247 2.61 -12.86 -3.04
C GLN A 247 1.89 -12.39 -4.32
N ALA A 248 1.24 -13.31 -5.03
CA ALA A 248 0.45 -12.98 -6.21
C ALA A 248 -0.65 -11.96 -5.87
N TRP A 249 -1.42 -12.17 -4.80
CA TRP A 249 -2.45 -11.21 -4.38
C TRP A 249 -1.90 -9.86 -3.89
N LEU A 250 -0.82 -9.87 -3.11
CA LEU A 250 -0.19 -8.63 -2.65
C LEU A 250 0.32 -7.77 -3.82
N SER A 251 0.74 -8.40 -4.92
CA SER A 251 1.19 -7.71 -6.13
C SER A 251 0.11 -6.88 -6.85
N HIS A 252 -1.17 -7.10 -6.54
CA HIS A 252 -2.25 -6.24 -7.05
C HIS A 252 -2.17 -4.81 -6.49
N GLY A 253 -1.41 -4.61 -5.40
CA GLY A 253 -1.04 -3.30 -4.88
C GLY A 253 -1.94 -2.81 -3.74
N VAL A 254 -1.67 -1.58 -3.28
CA VAL A 254 -2.25 -1.02 -2.05
C VAL A 254 -3.76 -0.81 -2.13
N LEU A 255 -4.29 -0.55 -3.32
CA LEU A 255 -5.74 -0.37 -3.53
C LEU A 255 -6.50 -1.67 -3.31
N PHE A 256 -6.01 -2.78 -3.89
CA PHE A 256 -6.61 -4.10 -3.70
C PHE A 256 -6.66 -4.50 -2.22
N ILE A 257 -5.54 -4.36 -1.52
CA ILE A 257 -5.45 -4.69 -0.09
C ILE A 257 -6.40 -3.79 0.72
N TYR A 258 -6.45 -2.50 0.39
CA TYR A 258 -7.35 -1.57 1.07
C TYR A 258 -8.82 -1.94 0.87
N ASP A 259 -9.24 -2.20 -0.37
CA ASP A 259 -10.63 -2.57 -0.68
C ASP A 259 -11.02 -3.88 0.01
N LEU A 260 -10.14 -4.88 0.00
CA LEU A 260 -10.34 -6.15 0.73
C LEU A 260 -10.51 -5.92 2.24
N THR A 261 -9.67 -5.08 2.86
CA THR A 261 -9.78 -4.78 4.31
C THR A 261 -11.01 -3.93 4.66
N LYS A 262 -11.60 -3.22 3.68
CA LYS A 262 -12.80 -2.41 3.87
C LYS A 262 -14.09 -3.15 3.57
N ALA A 263 -14.02 -4.28 2.87
CA ALA A 263 -15.16 -5.15 2.65
C ALA A 263 -15.67 -5.72 3.99
N ASP A 264 -16.97 -5.58 4.22
CA ASP A 264 -17.65 -5.85 5.49
C ASP A 264 -18.42 -7.19 5.51
N SER A 265 -18.42 -7.92 4.39
CA SER A 265 -19.04 -9.24 4.28
C SER A 265 -18.10 -10.28 3.64
N TYR A 266 -18.42 -11.55 3.87
CA TYR A 266 -17.78 -12.68 3.21
C TYR A 266 -17.89 -12.53 1.69
N GLU A 267 -19.09 -12.24 1.18
CA GLU A 267 -19.38 -12.20 -0.26
C GLU A 267 -18.60 -11.09 -0.97
N ALA A 268 -18.46 -9.92 -0.34
CA ALA A 268 -17.69 -8.82 -0.92
C ALA A 268 -16.18 -9.12 -0.96
N ARG A 269 -15.64 -9.79 0.08
CA ARG A 269 -14.24 -10.23 0.11
C ARG A 269 -13.98 -11.34 -0.90
N HIS A 270 -14.90 -12.29 -0.99
CA HIS A 270 -14.88 -13.38 -1.95
C HIS A 270 -14.88 -12.83 -3.39
N GLU A 271 -15.77 -11.90 -3.74
CA GLU A 271 -15.80 -11.26 -5.07
C GLU A 271 -14.46 -10.60 -5.42
N ILE A 272 -13.86 -9.85 -4.48
CA ILE A 272 -12.55 -9.21 -4.65
C ILE A 272 -11.44 -10.26 -4.89
N LEU A 273 -11.42 -11.33 -4.09
CA LEU A 273 -10.39 -12.38 -4.19
C LEU A 273 -10.54 -13.18 -5.49
N VAL A 274 -11.77 -13.51 -5.88
CA VAL A 274 -12.08 -14.24 -7.13
C VAL A 274 -11.72 -13.43 -8.37
N ASP A 275 -12.07 -12.13 -8.40
CA ASP A 275 -11.71 -11.26 -9.53
C ASP A 275 -10.18 -11.16 -9.70
N ALA A 276 -9.46 -11.11 -8.58
CA ALA A 276 -8.00 -11.13 -8.59
C ALA A 276 -7.43 -12.49 -9.02
N TYR A 277 -8.00 -13.59 -8.51
CA TYR A 277 -7.56 -14.96 -8.79
C TYR A 277 -7.69 -15.34 -10.27
N TYR A 278 -8.73 -14.88 -10.96
CA TYR A 278 -8.92 -15.15 -12.40
C TYR A 278 -8.39 -14.03 -13.30
N SER A 279 -7.65 -13.07 -12.75
CA SER A 279 -7.15 -11.95 -13.53
C SER A 279 -6.05 -12.43 -14.50
N PRO A 280 -6.14 -12.14 -15.81
CA PRO A 280 -5.14 -12.57 -16.80
C PRO A 280 -3.78 -11.86 -16.66
N HIS A 281 -3.59 -11.10 -15.59
CA HIS A 281 -2.41 -10.29 -15.28
C HIS A 281 -1.80 -10.72 -13.93
N GLU A 282 -1.71 -12.03 -13.70
CA GLU A 282 -1.00 -12.60 -12.55
C GLU A 282 0.43 -12.09 -12.57
N SER A 283 0.76 -11.30 -11.55
CA SER A 283 2.12 -10.90 -11.24
C SER A 283 2.58 -11.75 -10.08
N GLU A 284 3.60 -12.56 -10.31
CA GLU A 284 4.24 -13.35 -9.25
C GLU A 284 5.32 -12.51 -8.53
N ALA A 285 5.09 -11.20 -8.39
CA ALA A 285 6.10 -10.32 -7.80
C ALA A 285 6.25 -10.60 -6.29
N CYS A 286 7.33 -11.29 -5.95
CA CYS A 286 7.71 -11.59 -4.57
C CYS A 286 8.63 -10.50 -4.01
N LEU A 287 8.05 -9.53 -3.29
CA LEU A 287 8.82 -8.46 -2.65
C LEU A 287 9.83 -8.99 -1.59
N PRO A 288 9.48 -9.97 -0.73
CA PRO A 288 10.42 -10.50 0.26
C PRO A 288 11.66 -11.14 -0.37
N GLU A 289 11.46 -12.02 -1.36
CA GLU A 289 12.54 -12.67 -2.10
C GLU A 289 13.41 -11.60 -2.78
N ALA A 290 12.80 -10.63 -3.46
CA ALA A 290 13.54 -9.57 -4.12
C ALA A 290 14.32 -8.65 -3.15
N LEU A 291 13.89 -8.53 -1.89
CA LEU A 291 14.59 -7.80 -0.82
C LEU A 291 15.76 -8.61 -0.21
N GLN A 292 15.63 -9.95 -0.18
CA GLN A 292 16.69 -10.86 0.28
C GLN A 292 17.77 -11.05 -0.80
N GLU A 293 17.37 -11.04 -2.08
CA GLU A 293 18.27 -11.16 -3.22
C GLU A 293 18.95 -9.84 -3.62
N VAL A 294 18.91 -8.79 -2.78
CA VAL A 294 19.58 -7.52 -3.07
C VAL A 294 21.08 -7.74 -3.06
N ILE A 295 21.62 -8.08 -4.23
CA ILE A 295 23.06 -8.31 -4.43
C ILE A 295 23.80 -7.04 -4.03
N THR A 296 24.69 -7.13 -3.05
CA THR A 296 25.67 -6.10 -2.74
C THR A 296 27.00 -6.39 -3.43
N PRO A 297 27.24 -5.89 -4.66
CA PRO A 297 28.51 -6.10 -5.34
C PRO A 297 29.61 -5.43 -4.53
N ASP A 298 30.75 -6.13 -4.41
CA ASP A 298 31.99 -5.63 -3.80
C ASP A 298 31.98 -5.53 -2.26
N VAL A 299 30.99 -6.17 -1.62
CA VAL A 299 30.95 -6.37 -0.16
C VAL A 299 31.58 -7.74 0.10
N SER A 300 32.62 -7.79 0.94
CA SER A 300 33.16 -9.07 1.37
C SER A 300 32.08 -9.79 2.17
N GLU A 301 31.68 -10.99 1.71
CA GLU A 301 30.72 -11.90 2.37
C GLU A 301 31.06 -12.12 3.86
N ASP A 302 32.33 -11.90 4.25
CA ASP A 302 32.82 -12.07 5.62
C ASP A 302 32.74 -10.81 6.52
N THR A 303 32.13 -9.70 6.05
CA THR A 303 32.15 -8.41 6.77
C THR A 303 30.78 -8.07 7.37
N ILE A 304 30.69 -8.09 8.70
CA ILE A 304 29.50 -7.65 9.46
C ILE A 304 29.29 -6.12 9.39
N VAL A 305 28.06 -5.66 9.58
CA VAL A 305 27.69 -4.23 9.50
C VAL A 305 28.53 -3.35 10.43
N ALA A 306 28.89 -3.81 11.64
CA ALA A 306 29.70 -3.04 12.59
C ALA A 306 31.08 -2.65 12.05
N GLN A 307 31.65 -3.43 11.13
CA GLN A 307 32.97 -3.20 10.56
C GLN A 307 32.98 -2.12 9.49
N TYR A 308 31.81 -1.81 8.91
CA TYR A 308 31.67 -0.73 7.96
C TYR A 308 31.63 0.64 8.65
N SER A 309 32.40 1.58 8.09
CA SER A 309 32.29 2.99 8.47
C SER A 309 30.93 3.55 8.07
N GLU A 310 30.44 4.55 8.81
CA GLU A 310 29.21 5.27 8.46
C GLU A 310 29.27 5.84 7.04
N THR A 311 30.41 6.40 6.64
CA THR A 311 30.63 6.91 5.29
C THR A 311 30.52 5.81 4.24
N HIS A 312 30.98 4.60 4.52
CA HIS A 312 30.87 3.48 3.59
C HIS A 312 29.42 3.04 3.42
N LEU A 313 28.69 2.87 4.52
CA LEU A 313 27.28 2.49 4.50
C LEU A 313 26.40 3.53 3.79
N GLN A 314 26.70 4.82 3.98
CA GLN A 314 26.03 5.91 3.26
C GLN A 314 26.42 5.96 1.78
N MET A 315 27.55 5.39 1.39
CA MET A 315 28.01 5.33 -0.01
C MET A 315 27.52 4.09 -0.74
N ILE A 316 26.89 3.10 -0.08
CA ILE A 316 26.42 1.85 -0.71
C ILE A 316 25.67 2.12 -2.01
N PRO A 317 24.64 3.00 -2.09
CA PRO A 317 23.94 3.20 -3.35
C PRO A 317 24.83 3.82 -4.45
N GLN A 318 25.87 4.58 -4.07
CA GLN A 318 26.85 5.16 -5.01
C GLN A 318 27.80 4.11 -5.60
N LEU A 319 28.11 3.05 -4.84
CA LEU A 319 28.98 1.96 -5.29
C LEU A 319 28.39 1.20 -6.48
N TYR A 320 27.06 1.16 -6.62
CA TYR A 320 26.38 0.65 -7.81
C TYR A 320 26.53 1.55 -9.05
N GLY A 321 27.31 2.64 -8.99
CA GLY A 321 27.41 3.63 -10.06
C GLY A 321 26.13 4.48 -10.20
N HIS A 322 25.26 4.41 -9.19
CA HIS A 322 23.97 5.08 -9.16
C HIS A 322 24.12 6.32 -8.28
N GLN A 323 23.86 7.51 -8.81
CA GLN A 323 23.83 8.71 -7.96
C GLN A 323 22.68 8.52 -6.95
N ILE A 324 23.01 8.56 -5.65
CA ILE A 324 22.03 8.55 -4.56
C ILE A 324 20.94 9.55 -4.93
N GLY A 325 19.69 9.08 -4.84
CA GLY A 325 18.56 9.96 -4.94
C GLY A 325 18.76 11.09 -3.97
N ASN A 326 18.90 12.31 -4.49
CA ASN A 326 19.25 13.48 -3.69
C ASN A 326 18.00 13.94 -2.92
N ASP A 327 17.38 13.01 -2.20
CA ASP A 327 16.22 13.15 -1.35
C ASP A 327 16.68 13.86 -0.07
N LYS A 328 17.26 15.06 -0.26
CA LYS A 328 17.68 16.01 0.79
C LYS A 328 16.53 16.43 1.71
N VAL A 329 15.34 15.91 1.45
CA VAL A 329 14.12 16.10 2.22
C VAL A 329 14.25 15.44 3.59
N ASP A 330 14.85 14.26 3.67
CA ASP A 330 15.03 13.53 4.93
C ASP A 330 16.51 13.32 5.25
N MET A 331 17.01 14.13 6.17
CA MET A 331 18.38 14.09 6.67
C MET A 331 18.43 13.58 8.12
N ASP A 332 17.31 13.07 8.65
CA ASP A 332 17.25 12.55 10.00
C ASP A 332 18.07 11.25 10.10
N PRO A 333 19.02 11.13 11.05
CA PRO A 333 19.87 9.95 11.16
C PRO A 333 19.18 8.79 11.91
N GLY A 334 17.93 8.96 12.36
CA GLY A 334 17.17 8.00 13.15
C GLY A 334 17.05 6.62 12.50
N PRO A 335 16.54 6.53 11.24
CA PRO A 335 16.47 5.27 10.49
C PRO A 335 17.80 4.53 10.44
N TYR A 336 18.85 5.26 10.06
CA TYR A 336 20.18 4.70 9.91
C TYR A 336 20.70 4.15 11.24
N ARG A 337 20.56 4.91 12.32
CA ARG A 337 21.03 4.49 13.66
C ARG A 337 20.24 3.31 14.19
N ALA A 338 18.92 3.31 14.05
CA ALA A 338 18.06 2.22 14.47
C ALA A 338 18.41 0.92 13.73
N TRP A 339 18.50 0.98 12.39
CA TRP A 339 18.89 -0.15 11.56
C TRP A 339 20.30 -0.65 11.90
N ARG A 340 21.27 0.26 12.05
CA ARG A 340 22.66 -0.11 12.33
C ARG A 340 22.81 -0.76 13.70
N GLU A 341 22.11 -0.28 14.71
CA GLU A 341 22.18 -0.86 16.06
C GLU A 341 21.66 -2.30 16.07
N GLU A 342 20.56 -2.56 15.35
CA GLU A 342 19.97 -3.89 15.25
C GLU A 342 20.82 -4.86 14.41
N ASN A 343 21.39 -4.37 13.31
CA ASN A 343 22.09 -5.22 12.34
C ASN A 343 23.61 -5.25 12.53
N LYS A 344 24.16 -4.60 13.58
CA LYS A 344 25.62 -4.45 13.75
C LYS A 344 26.40 -5.77 13.72
N ASP A 345 25.78 -6.84 14.22
CA ASP A 345 26.39 -8.17 14.33
C ASP A 345 26.00 -9.09 13.15
N GLN A 346 25.19 -8.60 12.21
CA GLN A 346 24.75 -9.32 11.02
C GLN A 346 25.65 -9.03 9.81
N TRP A 347 25.62 -9.92 8.83
CA TRP A 347 26.20 -9.66 7.51
C TRP A 347 25.38 -8.60 6.79
N LEU A 348 26.03 -7.81 5.92
CA LEU A 348 25.34 -6.73 5.22
C LEU A 348 24.30 -7.29 4.22
N GLU A 349 24.57 -8.42 3.59
CA GLU A 349 23.62 -9.09 2.70
C GLU A 349 22.36 -9.57 3.45
N ASP A 350 22.53 -10.07 4.67
CA ASP A 350 21.43 -10.56 5.52
C ASP A 350 20.74 -9.46 6.34
N SER A 351 21.17 -8.20 6.18
CA SER A 351 20.73 -7.09 7.05
C SER A 351 19.35 -6.52 6.72
N CYS A 352 18.73 -7.00 5.64
CA CYS A 352 17.40 -6.59 5.20
C CYS A 352 16.42 -7.75 5.38
N MET A 353 15.26 -7.46 5.97
CA MET A 353 14.19 -8.44 6.18
C MET A 353 14.61 -9.68 7.01
N HIS A 354 15.67 -9.57 7.81
CA HIS A 354 16.11 -10.66 8.70
C HIS A 354 14.99 -11.06 9.67
N GLU A 355 14.80 -12.35 9.91
CA GLU A 355 13.69 -12.89 10.72
C GLU A 355 13.72 -12.36 12.16
N SER A 356 14.92 -12.24 12.75
CA SER A 356 15.09 -11.72 14.13
C SER A 356 14.60 -10.27 14.31
N ALA A 357 14.52 -9.49 13.22
CA ALA A 357 14.09 -8.10 13.24
C ALA A 357 12.58 -7.93 12.94
N ALA A 358 11.83 -9.02 12.71
CA ALA A 358 10.43 -8.93 12.32
C ALA A 358 9.54 -8.25 13.40
N TRP A 359 9.80 -8.52 14.68
CA TRP A 359 9.11 -7.85 15.78
C TRP A 359 9.43 -6.34 15.88
N LEU A 360 10.57 -5.89 15.37
CA LEU A 360 10.94 -4.47 15.26
C LEU A 360 10.28 -3.81 14.06
N ARG A 361 10.13 -4.54 12.94
CA ARG A 361 9.39 -4.08 11.77
C ARG A 361 7.91 -3.80 12.07
N GLU A 362 7.27 -4.62 12.92
CA GLU A 362 5.92 -4.32 13.45
C GLU A 362 5.85 -3.00 14.23
N ARG A 363 6.97 -2.59 14.84
CA ARG A 363 7.12 -1.32 15.56
C ARG A 363 7.67 -0.21 14.68
N ALA A 364 7.78 -0.44 13.36
CA ALA A 364 8.29 0.51 12.38
C ALA A 364 9.63 1.13 12.81
N TYR A 365 10.56 0.31 13.35
CA TYR A 365 11.75 0.83 14.05
C TYR A 365 12.64 1.77 13.22
N VAL A 366 12.63 1.62 11.88
CA VAL A 366 13.35 2.46 10.91
C VAL A 366 12.56 3.67 10.38
N PHE A 367 11.38 3.97 10.96
CA PHE A 367 10.50 5.08 10.54
C PHE A 367 10.47 6.28 11.50
N TRP A 368 11.03 6.14 12.69
CA TRP A 368 10.96 7.16 13.73
C TRP A 368 12.10 8.17 13.66
N ASP A 369 11.86 9.43 14.02
CA ASP A 369 12.92 10.44 14.10
C ASP A 369 13.97 10.07 15.16
N ASP A 370 15.21 10.48 14.95
CA ASP A 370 16.32 10.33 15.90
C ASP A 370 15.97 10.94 17.26
N ASP A 371 15.27 12.07 17.27
CA ASP A 371 14.74 12.70 18.49
C ASP A 371 13.76 11.79 19.23
N ARG A 372 12.85 11.10 18.52
CA ARG A 372 11.92 10.15 19.14
C ARG A 372 12.67 8.96 19.71
N LEU A 373 13.56 8.37 18.90
CA LEU A 373 14.34 7.18 19.26
C LEU A 373 15.22 7.41 20.50
N ARG A 374 15.92 8.54 20.60
CA ARG A 374 16.74 8.90 21.77
C ARG A 374 15.95 9.02 23.06
N ASN A 375 14.67 9.35 22.96
CA ASN A 375 13.78 9.49 24.11
C ASN A 375 13.13 8.16 24.52
N LEU A 376 13.43 7.04 23.84
CA LEU A 376 13.00 5.70 24.23
C LEU A 376 13.96 5.11 25.29
N PRO A 377 13.55 4.96 26.56
CA PRO A 377 14.47 4.62 27.66
C PRO A 377 15.08 3.21 27.57
N ARG A 378 14.44 2.30 26.83
CA ARG A 378 14.86 0.91 26.63
C ARG A 378 14.79 0.50 25.15
N GLY A 379 14.94 1.47 24.24
CA GLY A 379 14.62 1.23 22.83
C GLY A 379 13.17 0.76 22.66
N PHE A 380 12.97 -0.26 21.81
CA PHE A 380 11.65 -0.80 21.47
C PHE A 380 11.08 -1.80 22.49
N GLY A 381 11.80 -2.05 23.59
CA GLY A 381 11.45 -3.06 24.59
C GLY A 381 12.24 -4.35 24.41
N ASP A 382 11.86 -5.37 25.19
CA ASP A 382 12.44 -6.71 25.08
C ASP A 382 11.80 -7.46 23.90
N SER A 383 12.61 -8.24 23.17
CA SER A 383 12.10 -9.11 22.11
C SER A 383 11.03 -10.05 22.70
N PRO A 384 9.87 -10.23 22.04
CA PRO A 384 8.82 -11.13 22.52
C PRO A 384 9.21 -12.62 22.55
N GLY A 385 10.47 -12.98 22.24
CA GLY A 385 10.94 -14.35 22.07
C GLY A 385 10.98 -14.75 20.60
N GLU A 386 11.35 -16.01 20.32
CA GLU A 386 11.20 -16.56 18.97
C GLU A 386 9.77 -16.38 18.49
N ARG A 387 9.63 -15.81 17.29
CA ARG A 387 8.34 -15.64 16.64
C ARG A 387 7.85 -17.06 16.30
N SER A 388 6.85 -17.54 17.02
CA SER A 388 6.10 -18.73 16.59
C SER A 388 5.60 -18.49 15.16
N LEU A 389 5.54 -19.53 14.33
CA LEU A 389 5.14 -19.50 12.91
C LEU A 389 3.75 -18.89 12.62
N GLY A 390 3.09 -18.25 13.59
CA GLY A 390 1.72 -17.77 13.48
C GLY A 390 0.69 -18.89 13.53
N TYR A 391 1.11 -20.14 13.30
CA TYR A 391 0.30 -21.35 13.36
C TYR A 391 1.06 -22.52 14.00
N THR A 392 0.34 -23.54 14.46
CA THR A 392 0.89 -24.82 14.96
C THR A 392 0.97 -25.87 13.85
N GLU A 393 1.77 -26.93 14.04
CA GLU A 393 1.83 -28.07 13.11
C GLU A 393 0.44 -28.69 12.94
N GLU A 394 -0.36 -28.77 14.01
CA GLU A 394 -1.74 -29.25 13.94
C GLU A 394 -2.64 -28.33 13.10
N GLU A 395 -2.53 -27.00 13.21
CA GLU A 395 -3.31 -26.08 12.38
C GLU A 395 -2.95 -26.19 10.89
N PHE A 396 -1.68 -26.45 10.59
CA PHE A 396 -1.22 -26.70 9.22
C PHE A 396 -1.75 -28.02 8.66
N GLU A 397 -1.71 -29.10 9.45
CA GLU A 397 -2.33 -30.38 9.07
C GLU A 397 -3.84 -30.24 8.87
N GLU A 398 -4.54 -29.51 9.76
CA GLU A 398 -5.97 -29.24 9.61
C GLU A 398 -6.29 -28.47 8.33
N MET A 399 -5.44 -27.51 7.94
CA MET A 399 -5.56 -26.82 6.66
C MET A 399 -5.45 -27.80 5.48
N LEU A 400 -4.44 -28.67 5.48
CA LEU A 400 -4.23 -29.64 4.40
C LEU A 400 -5.40 -30.62 4.29
N ASP A 401 -5.88 -31.17 5.41
CA ASP A 401 -7.06 -32.04 5.47
C ASP A 401 -8.30 -31.33 4.89
N SER A 402 -8.45 -30.02 5.16
CA SER A 402 -9.56 -29.23 4.63
C SER A 402 -9.52 -29.09 3.10
N PHE A 403 -8.34 -29.11 2.48
CA PHE A 403 -8.20 -29.06 1.03
C PHE A 403 -8.67 -30.36 0.38
N ASP A 404 -8.34 -31.50 0.98
CA ASP A 404 -8.82 -32.81 0.51
C ASP A 404 -10.35 -32.88 0.58
N GLU A 405 -10.97 -32.46 1.69
CA GLU A 405 -12.42 -32.47 1.83
C GLU A 405 -13.11 -31.55 0.80
N ARG A 406 -12.60 -30.33 0.60
CA ARG A 406 -13.16 -29.37 -0.38
C ARG A 406 -12.93 -29.80 -1.82
N SER A 407 -11.81 -30.46 -2.13
CA SER A 407 -11.57 -31.09 -3.43
C SER A 407 -12.62 -32.17 -3.73
N GLN A 408 -13.01 -32.99 -2.74
CA GLN A 408 -14.07 -33.98 -2.91
C GLN A 408 -15.46 -33.36 -3.13
N ILE A 409 -15.71 -32.18 -2.57
CA ILE A 409 -16.94 -31.41 -2.81
C ILE A 409 -16.95 -30.87 -4.24
N SER A 410 -15.86 -30.24 -4.67
CA SER A 410 -15.74 -29.70 -6.04
C SER A 410 -15.88 -30.80 -7.10
N LEU A 411 -15.25 -31.96 -6.91
CA LEU A 411 -15.38 -33.12 -7.80
C LEU A 411 -16.83 -33.63 -7.96
N LYS A 412 -17.70 -33.37 -6.99
CA LYS A 412 -19.13 -33.71 -7.03
C LYS A 412 -19.99 -32.57 -7.61
N GLY A 413 -19.35 -31.50 -8.10
CA GLY A 413 -19.99 -30.31 -8.65
C GLY A 413 -20.49 -29.33 -7.60
N GLY A 414 -19.95 -29.37 -6.38
CA GLY A 414 -20.28 -28.43 -5.30
C GLY A 414 -19.34 -27.22 -5.28
N SER A 415 -19.86 -26.05 -4.96
CA SER A 415 -19.09 -24.81 -4.77
C SER A 415 -19.63 -23.97 -3.60
N GLY A 416 -18.98 -22.84 -3.28
CA GLY A 416 -19.43 -21.90 -2.25
C GLY A 416 -18.83 -22.13 -0.86
N TYR A 417 -19.60 -21.86 0.20
CA TYR A 417 -19.08 -21.85 1.57
C TYR A 417 -19.16 -23.24 2.21
N TRP A 418 -18.02 -23.74 2.67
CA TRP A 418 -17.89 -24.98 3.43
C TRP A 418 -17.33 -24.72 4.83
N SER A 419 -17.83 -25.48 5.80
CA SER A 419 -17.17 -25.61 7.11
C SER A 419 -17.21 -27.06 7.57
N LYS A 420 -16.26 -27.45 8.40
CA LYS A 420 -16.09 -28.85 8.82
C LYS A 420 -17.38 -29.40 9.43
N GLY A 421 -17.96 -30.39 8.77
CA GLY A 421 -19.21 -31.03 9.17
C GLY A 421 -20.50 -30.27 8.84
N ASP A 422 -20.44 -29.13 8.13
CA ASP A 422 -21.61 -28.38 7.66
C ASP A 422 -21.50 -28.09 6.16
N THR A 423 -22.37 -28.76 5.40
CA THR A 423 -22.49 -28.63 3.94
C THR A 423 -23.73 -27.81 3.53
N SER A 424 -24.40 -27.12 4.46
CA SER A 424 -25.67 -26.44 4.21
C SER A 424 -25.58 -25.21 3.29
N ARG A 425 -24.37 -24.65 3.13
CA ARG A 425 -24.08 -23.48 2.30
C ARG A 425 -23.32 -23.82 1.00
N ILE A 426 -23.21 -25.11 0.67
CA ILE A 426 -22.65 -25.59 -0.58
C ILE A 426 -23.72 -25.52 -1.67
N GLU A 427 -23.38 -24.94 -2.80
CA GLU A 427 -24.20 -24.89 -4.01
C GLU A 427 -23.83 -26.07 -4.91
N TRP A 428 -24.79 -26.94 -5.23
CA TRP A 428 -24.56 -28.11 -6.08
C TRP A 428 -25.06 -27.85 -7.50
N THR A 429 -24.20 -28.04 -8.50
CA THR A 429 -24.61 -27.97 -9.90
C THR A 429 -25.43 -29.21 -10.30
N GLU A 430 -26.55 -29.02 -11.00
CA GLU A 430 -27.52 -30.10 -11.33
C GLU A 430 -26.95 -31.26 -12.18
N TRP A 431 -25.73 -31.12 -12.74
CA TRP A 431 -25.11 -32.11 -13.61
C TRP A 431 -24.84 -33.47 -12.93
N SER A 432 -24.70 -33.50 -11.62
CA SER A 432 -24.49 -34.74 -10.85
C SER A 432 -25.74 -35.61 -10.69
N SER A 433 -26.93 -35.08 -11.02
CA SER A 433 -28.19 -35.85 -10.94
C SER A 433 -28.49 -36.74 -12.16
N LEU A 434 -27.67 -36.65 -13.22
CA LEU A 434 -27.84 -37.49 -14.42
C LEU A 434 -27.00 -38.77 -14.42
N GLU A 435 -26.00 -38.91 -13.55
CA GLU A 435 -25.16 -40.13 -13.50
C GLU A 435 -25.67 -41.19 -12.51
N GLU A 436 -26.60 -40.85 -11.60
CA GLU A 436 -27.19 -41.83 -10.67
C GLU A 436 -28.38 -42.63 -11.26
N GLU A 437 -28.89 -42.30 -12.46
CA GLU A 437 -30.05 -43.00 -13.05
C GLU A 437 -29.72 -44.09 -14.10
N GLU A 438 -28.45 -44.34 -14.46
CA GLU A 438 -28.08 -45.40 -15.41
C GLU A 438 -27.11 -46.44 -14.82
N THR A 439 -27.55 -47.19 -13.82
CA THR A 439 -27.09 -48.58 -13.65
C THR A 439 -28.28 -49.54 -13.80
N PRO A 440 -28.53 -50.09 -15.00
CA PRO A 440 -29.51 -51.16 -15.15
C PRO A 440 -29.01 -52.38 -14.36
N SER A 441 -29.82 -52.81 -13.40
CA SER A 441 -29.61 -54.06 -12.66
C SER A 441 -29.47 -55.23 -13.64
N PRO A 442 -28.45 -56.11 -13.49
CA PRO A 442 -28.36 -57.32 -14.29
C PRO A 442 -29.34 -58.35 -13.72
N GLU A 443 -30.56 -58.41 -14.26
CA GLU A 443 -31.46 -59.55 -14.11
C GLU A 443 -31.50 -60.37 -15.41
N GLY A 444 -31.22 -61.68 -15.30
CA GLY A 444 -31.66 -62.71 -16.24
C GLY A 444 -30.58 -63.51 -16.95
#